data_AF-A0A0T2QID3-F1
#
_entry.id   AF-A0A0T2QID3-F1
#
_cell.length_a   1.000
_cell.length_b   1.000
_cell.length_c   1.000
_cell.angle_alpha   90.00
_cell.angle_beta   90.00
_cell.angle_gamma   90.00
#
_symmetry.space_group_name_H-M   'P 1'
#
loop_
_entity.id
_entity.type
_entity.pdbx_description
1 polymer ?
#
loop_
_entity_poly.entity_id
_entity_poly.type
_entity_poly.pdbx_seq_one_letter_code
_entity_poly.pdbx_strand_id
1 'polypeptide(L)' 'MVERYRKLDDYTLVASQWFEDPEVLDNRGARIIQWKKQSGQYVLPYDCDPSIAIEYQQIEGSDEATK' A
#
# COMPACT_ATOMS: atom_id res chain seq x y z
N MET A 1 -3.25 -8.04 9.34
CA MET A 1 -2.05 -7.68 8.55
C MET A 1 -1.00 -7.10 9.48
N VAL A 2 0.27 -7.48 9.33
CA VAL A 2 1.41 -6.86 10.05
C VAL A 2 2.36 -6.28 9.01
N GLU A 3 2.67 -4.99 9.15
CA GLU A 3 3.62 -4.31 8.27
C GLU A 3 4.83 -3.80 9.05
N ARG A 4 6.01 -3.94 8.47
CA ARG A 4 7.27 -3.44 9.02
C ARG A 4 8.06 -2.73 7.94
N TYR A 5 8.62 -1.58 8.31
CA TYR A 5 9.47 -0.78 7.46
C TYR A 5 10.90 -0.80 7.96
N ARG A 6 11.85 -0.89 7.04
CA ARG A 6 13.28 -0.79 7.33
C ARG A 6 13.99 -0.02 6.24
N LYS A 7 14.78 0.97 6.65
CA LYS A 7 15.74 1.63 5.78
C LYS A 7 16.95 0.70 5.58
N LEU A 8 17.28 0.37 4.34
CA LEU A 8 18.49 -0.42 4.02
C LEU A 8 19.73 0.47 3.90
N ASP A 9 19.55 1.61 3.24
CA ASP A 9 20.56 2.64 3.00
C ASP A 9 19.88 4.00 2.83
N ASP A 10 20.63 5.06 2.54
CA ASP A 10 20.11 6.43 2.41
C ASP A 10 19.01 6.63 1.38
N TYR A 11 18.91 5.74 0.41
CA TYR A 11 18.01 5.86 -0.72
C TYR A 11 17.12 4.64 -0.91
N THR A 12 17.19 3.64 -0.02
CA THR A 12 16.43 2.40 -0.16
C THR A 12 15.57 2.10 1.07
N LEU A 13 14.26 1.99 0.83
CA LEU A 13 13.26 1.59 1.82
C LEU A 13 12.75 0.19 1.49
N VAL A 14 12.65 -0.67 2.51
CA VAL A 14 12.00 -1.97 2.39
C VAL A 14 10.78 -2.01 3.30
N ALA A 15 9.65 -2.44 2.76
CA ALA A 15 8.49 -2.88 3.52
C ALA A 15 8.41 -4.41 3.48
N SER A 16 8.07 -4.99 4.62
CA SER A 16 7.69 -6.39 4.75
C SER A 16 6.27 -6.43 5.31
N GLN A 17 5.38 -7.10 4.60
CA GLN A 17 4.00 -7.29 5.02
C GLN A 17 3.67 -8.77 5.13
N TRP A 18 3.01 -9.13 6.23
CA TRP A 18 2.39 -10.42 6.44
C TRP A 18 0.88 -10.26 6.46
N PHE A 19 0.18 -11.09 5.70
CA PHE A 19 -1.27 -11.05 5.57
C PHE A 19 -1.84 -12.46 5.54
N GLU A 20 -3.11 -12.57 5.89
CA GLU A 20 -3.89 -13.81 5.82
C GLU A 20 -5.05 -13.51 4.88
N ASP A 21 -5.18 -14.34 3.85
CA ASP A 21 -6.28 -14.26 2.88
C ASP A 21 -6.75 -15.69 2.61
N PRO A 22 -7.70 -16.23 3.40
CA PRO A 22 -8.13 -17.63 3.29
C PRO A 22 -8.89 -17.95 2.01
N GLU A 23 -9.38 -16.95 1.27
CA GLU A 23 -10.10 -17.16 0.01
C GLU A 23 -9.13 -17.46 -1.14
N VAL A 24 -7.87 -17.00 -1.01
CA VAL A 24 -6.85 -17.09 -2.06
C VAL A 24 -5.63 -17.92 -1.64
N LEU A 25 -5.30 -17.96 -0.34
CA LEU A 25 -4.09 -18.58 0.19
C LEU A 25 -4.40 -19.63 1.26
N ASP A 26 -3.80 -20.81 1.09
CA ASP A 26 -3.88 -21.91 2.07
C ASP A 26 -3.07 -21.64 3.37
N ASN A 27 -2.30 -20.54 3.42
CA ASN A 27 -1.46 -20.16 4.56
C ASN A 27 -1.22 -18.64 4.57
N ARG A 28 -0.43 -18.16 5.55
CA ARG A 28 0.00 -16.76 5.65
C ARG A 28 0.78 -16.33 4.40
N GLY A 29 0.28 -15.29 3.75
CA GLY A 29 0.99 -14.56 2.71
C GLY A 29 2.04 -13.63 3.29
N ALA A 30 3.15 -13.49 2.57
CA ALA A 30 4.15 -12.47 2.87
C ALA A 30 4.55 -11.77 1.56
N ARG A 31 4.67 -10.44 1.60
CA ARG A 31 5.23 -9.66 0.50
C ARG A 31 6.36 -8.76 0.99
N ILE A 32 7.39 -8.65 0.17
CA ILE A 32 8.52 -7.74 0.37
C ILE A 32 8.47 -6.73 -0.76
N ILE A 33 8.43 -5.45 -0.41
CA ILE A 33 8.42 -4.35 -1.36
C ILE A 33 9.66 -3.51 -1.09
N GLN A 34 10.41 -3.19 -2.15
CA GLN A 34 11.60 -2.35 -2.05
C GLN A 34 11.45 -1.15 -2.98
N TRP A 35 11.64 0.04 -2.41
CA TRP A 35 11.71 1.28 -3.16
C TRP A 35 13.13 1.82 -3.10
N LYS A 36 13.68 2.12 -4.28
CA LYS A 36 14.94 2.84 -4.41
C LYS A 36 14.65 4.23 -4.93
N LYS A 37 15.04 5.25 -4.18
CA LYS A 37 14.95 6.64 -4.59
C LYS A 37 15.86 6.86 -5.80
N GLN A 38 15.26 7.22 -6.93
CA GLN A 38 15.98 7.65 -8.13
C GLN A 38 15.76 9.15 -8.31
N SER A 39 16.82 9.89 -8.62
CA SER A 39 16.68 11.32 -8.88
C SER A 39 15.75 11.56 -10.06
N GLY A 40 14.81 12.48 -9.92
CA GLY A 40 13.81 12.80 -10.95
C GLY A 40 12.61 11.85 -11.01
N GLN A 41 12.62 10.74 -10.27
CA GLN A 41 11.46 9.85 -10.13
C GLN A 41 10.77 10.12 -8.80
N TYR A 42 10.14 11.28 -8.72
CA TYR A 42 9.30 11.67 -7.60
C TYR A 42 7.85 11.55 -8.03
N VAL A 43 7.01 11.01 -7.15
CA VAL A 43 5.57 11.24 -7.24
C VAL A 43 5.32 12.46 -6.36
N LEU A 44 5.11 13.63 -6.98
CA LEU A 44 4.79 14.83 -6.22
C LEU A 44 3.32 14.79 -5.81
N PRO A 45 2.93 15.41 -4.69
CA PRO A 45 1.53 15.42 -4.24
C PRO A 45 0.54 15.93 -5.30
N TYR A 46 0.99 16.81 -6.20
CA TYR A 46 0.18 17.36 -7.30
C TYR A 46 0.12 16.46 -8.54
N ASP A 47 0.99 15.44 -8.62
CA ASP A 47 0.99 14.43 -9.69
C ASP A 47 0.03 13.28 -9.37
N CYS A 48 -0.42 13.16 -8.11
CA CYS A 48 -1.50 12.25 -7.74
C CYS A 48 -2.82 12.85 -8.22
N ASP A 49 -3.49 12.20 -9.17
CA ASP A 49 -4.86 12.55 -9.52
C ASP A 49 -5.75 12.43 -8.26
N PRO A 50 -6.30 13.54 -7.75
CA PRO A 50 -7.12 13.53 -6.55
C PRO A 50 -8.42 12.74 -6.74
N SER A 51 -8.82 12.45 -7.99
CA SER A 51 -9.99 11.60 -8.28
C SER A 51 -9.89 10.21 -7.65
N ILE A 52 -8.67 9.65 -7.54
CA ILE A 52 -8.42 8.35 -6.90
C ILE A 52 -8.88 8.37 -5.44
N ALA A 53 -8.53 9.42 -4.67
CA ALA A 53 -8.94 9.53 -3.28
C ALA A 53 -10.46 9.61 -3.12
N ILE A 54 -11.14 10.24 -4.08
CA ILE A 54 -12.61 10.37 -4.12
C ILE A 54 -13.26 9.00 -4.39
N GLU A 55 -12.72 8.22 -5.33
CA GLU A 55 -13.22 6.87 -5.63
C GLU A 55 -13.11 5.94 -4.42
N TYR A 56 -11.97 5.95 -3.71
CA TYR A 56 -11.80 5.13 -2.50
C TYR A 56 -12.68 5.58 -1.33
N GLN A 57 -12.92 6.89 -1.15
CA GLN A 57 -13.86 7.41 -0.14
C GLN A 57 -15.31 6.98 -0.40
N GLN A 58 -15.70 6.81 -1.67
CA GLN A 58 -17.05 6.33 -2.00
C GLN A 58 -17.24 4.84 -1.72
N ILE A 59 -16.17 4.04 -1.76
CA ILE A 59 -16.22 2.62 -1.40
C ILE A 59 -16.44 2.45 0.11
N GLU A 60 -15.75 3.21 0.96
CA GLU A 60 -15.97 3.18 2.42
C GLU A 60 -17.38 3.62 2.84
N GLY A 61 -18.01 4.54 2.08
CA GLY A 61 -19.39 4.98 2.33
C GLY A 61 -20.48 4.00 1.88
N SER A 62 -20.13 2.95 1.14
CA SER A 62 -21.09 1.97 0.61
C SER A 62 -21.37 0.80 1.57
N ASP A 63 -20.47 0.52 2.51
CA ASP A 63 -20.64 -0.52 3.54
C ASP A 63 -21.55 -0.09 4.71
N GLU A 64 -21.75 1.21 4.94
CA GLU A 64 -22.69 1.71 5.98
C GLU A 64 -24.16 1.73 5.54
N ALA A 65 -24.45 1.57 4.25
CA ALA A 65 -25.83 1.66 3.72
C ALA A 65 -26.61 0.32 3.73
N THR A 66 -26.01 -0.79 4.15
CA THR A 66 -26.64 -2.13 4.13
C THR A 66 -26.69 -2.79 5.52
N LYS A 67 -26.91 -2.01 6.59
CA LYS A 67 -27.18 -2.55 7.92
C LYS A 67 -28.53 -2.12 8.48
#